data_AF-A0A8S0Y6R8-F1
#
_entry.id   AF-A0A8S0Y6R8-F1
#
_cell.length_a   1.000
_cell.length_b   1.000
_cell.length_c   1.000
_cell.angle_alpha   90.00
_cell.angle_beta   90.00
_cell.angle_gamma   90.00
#
_symmetry.space_group_name_H-M   'P 1'
#
loop_
_entity.id
_entity.type
_entity.pdbx_description
1 polymer ?
#
loop_
_entity_poly.entity_id
_entity_poly.type
_entity_poly.pdbx_seq_one_letter_code
_entity_poly.pdbx_strand_id
1 'polypeptide(L)'
;MAKQYIMRFTNEESTVLEDVIYKGKAAAHKRLHAQILLKADVSDAGEKRTDSEIGEALGLSTRTVERVRQHLVPEGLEATLNRAKPPRVRSRVIDGETEAHLIALAGTNATDVRSRWTLRLLRQRMVELGYVARQRTEVSRNRHPSESPDQPYRRRIAHHAERRRLHTRL
;
A
#
# COMPACT_ATOMS: atom_id res chain seq x y z
N MET A 1 -11.79 15.76 12.35
CA MET A 1 -11.33 14.51 13.01
C MET A 1 -9.97 14.77 13.65
N ALA A 2 -9.62 14.08 14.74
CA ALA A 2 -8.31 14.24 15.38
C ALA A 2 -7.17 13.79 14.45
N LYS A 3 -6.12 14.60 14.31
CA LYS A 3 -4.92 14.25 13.52
C LYS A 3 -4.21 13.05 14.16
N GLN A 4 -4.34 11.86 13.58
CA GLN A 4 -3.74 10.62 14.11
C GLN A 4 -2.22 10.52 13.86
N TYR A 5 -1.67 11.28 12.90
CA TYR A 5 -0.29 11.11 12.42
C TYR A 5 0.53 12.40 12.50
N ILE A 6 0.90 12.86 13.70
CA ILE A 6 1.74 14.06 13.87
C ILE A 6 3.16 13.73 13.37
N MET A 7 3.71 14.56 12.48
CA MET A 7 5.01 14.35 11.85
C MET A 7 5.99 15.43 12.30
N ARG A 8 7.20 15.01 12.63
CA ARG A 8 8.31 15.89 12.94
C ARG A 8 9.51 15.38 12.17
N PHE A 9 9.99 16.16 11.21
CA PHE A 9 11.22 15.83 10.50
C PHE A 9 12.44 16.34 11.27
N THR A 10 13.53 15.62 11.14
CA THR A 10 14.87 16.10 11.48
C THR A 10 15.38 17.05 10.40
N ASN A 11 16.38 17.87 10.71
CA ASN A 11 16.97 18.79 9.72
C ASN A 11 17.47 18.05 8.47
N GLU A 12 18.04 16.85 8.63
CA GLU A 12 18.50 15.98 7.55
C GLU A 12 17.34 15.53 6.64
N GLU A 13 16.23 15.05 7.23
CA GLU A 13 15.03 14.66 6.49
C GLU A 13 14.41 15.84 5.73
N SER A 14 14.40 17.04 6.33
CA SER A 14 13.93 18.26 5.69
C SER A 14 14.81 18.66 4.51
N THR A 15 16.14 18.59 4.64
CA THR A 15 17.07 18.84 3.53
C THR A 15 16.85 17.84 2.38
N VAL A 16 16.60 16.57 2.66
CA VAL A 16 16.28 15.58 1.62
C VAL A 16 15.00 15.95 0.87
N LEU A 17 13.97 16.38 1.59
CA LEU A 17 12.70 16.81 0.99
C LEU A 17 12.86 18.08 0.15
N GLU A 18 13.64 19.04 0.62
CA GLU A 18 13.99 20.26 -0.12
C GLU A 18 14.79 19.93 -1.38
N ASP A 19 15.75 19.02 -1.31
CA ASP A 19 16.53 18.59 -2.47
C ASP A 19 15.66 17.94 -3.55
N VAL A 20 14.65 17.18 -3.14
CA VAL A 20 13.64 16.61 -4.07
C VAL A 20 12.84 17.70 -4.78
N ILE A 21 12.57 18.83 -4.10
CA ILE A 21 11.82 19.95 -4.67
C ILE A 21 12.70 20.80 -5.58
N TYR A 22 13.90 21.16 -5.14
CA TYR A 22 14.72 22.21 -5.74
C TYR A 22 15.88 21.72 -6.61
N LYS A 23 16.54 20.59 -6.28
CA LYS A 23 17.86 20.24 -6.86
C LYS A 23 17.85 19.27 -8.04
N GLY A 24 16.69 18.82 -8.55
CA GLY A 24 16.73 17.83 -9.65
C GLY A 24 15.46 17.57 -10.43
N LYS A 25 15.56 16.68 -11.43
CA LYS A 25 14.44 16.10 -12.19
C LYS A 25 13.76 15.01 -11.37
N ALA A 26 12.84 15.40 -10.49
CA ALA A 26 11.99 14.46 -9.76
C ALA A 26 10.62 14.31 -10.45
N ALA A 27 10.06 13.10 -10.42
CA ALA A 27 8.71 12.85 -10.90
C ALA A 27 7.70 13.77 -10.19
N ALA A 28 6.67 14.23 -10.89
CA ALA A 28 5.70 15.18 -10.35
C ALA A 28 5.08 14.71 -9.03
N HIS A 29 4.71 13.44 -8.93
CA HIS A 29 4.19 12.83 -7.71
C HIS A 29 5.19 12.86 -6.54
N LYS A 30 6.48 12.61 -6.81
CA LYS A 30 7.54 12.63 -5.80
C LYS A 30 7.73 14.05 -5.23
N ARG A 31 7.72 15.07 -6.10
CA ARG A 31 7.74 16.48 -5.68
C ARG A 31 6.50 16.87 -4.89
N LEU A 32 5.33 16.44 -5.35
CA LEU A 32 4.06 16.71 -4.68
C LEU A 32 4.03 16.13 -3.26
N HIS A 33 4.46 14.87 -3.11
CA HIS A 33 4.56 14.23 -1.81
C HIS A 33 5.55 14.97 -0.91
N ALA A 34 6.70 15.39 -1.44
CA ALA A 34 7.66 16.15 -0.66
C ALA A 34 7.10 17.50 -0.17
N GLN A 35 6.36 18.22 -1.02
CA GLN A 35 5.69 19.47 -0.64
C GLN A 35 4.61 19.26 0.42
N ILE A 36 3.81 18.21 0.29
CA ILE A 36 2.80 17.85 1.29
C ILE A 36 3.47 17.59 2.65
N LEU A 37 4.56 16.81 2.65
CA LEU A 37 5.26 16.43 3.87
C LEU A 37 5.90 17.65 4.56
N LEU A 38 6.62 18.51 3.84
CA LEU A 38 7.21 19.73 4.41
C LEU A 38 6.15 20.68 4.97
N LYS A 39 5.03 20.87 4.27
CA LYS A 39 3.95 21.74 4.74
C LYS A 39 3.20 21.17 5.95
N ALA A 40 3.16 19.84 6.06
CA ALA A 40 2.57 19.13 7.19
C ALA A 40 3.52 18.98 8.39
N ASP A 41 4.80 19.35 8.25
CA ASP A 41 5.79 19.21 9.30
C ASP A 41 5.45 20.08 10.50
N VAL A 42 5.42 19.46 11.68
CA VAL A 42 5.11 20.10 12.96
C VAL A 42 6.38 20.38 13.77
N SER A 43 7.57 20.18 13.16
CA SER A 43 8.85 20.64 13.69
C SER A 43 8.89 22.17 13.85
N ASP A 44 9.87 22.69 14.59
CA ASP A 44 9.98 24.15 14.79
C ASP A 44 10.41 24.89 13.53
N ALA A 45 11.00 24.18 12.56
CA ALA A 45 11.30 24.69 11.23
C ALA A 45 10.14 24.48 10.23
N GLY A 46 9.11 23.72 10.60
CA GLY A 46 7.99 23.35 9.73
C GLY A 46 6.88 24.40 9.68
N GLU A 47 6.09 24.39 8.60
CA GLU A 47 4.99 25.34 8.41
C GLU A 47 3.74 25.02 9.26
N LYS A 48 3.68 23.84 9.89
CA LYS A 48 2.61 23.37 10.81
C LYS A 48 1.19 23.49 10.24
N ARG A 49 1.03 23.47 8.91
CA ARG A 49 -0.28 23.68 8.27
C ARG A 49 -1.26 22.53 8.55
N THR A 50 -2.53 22.85 8.47
CA THR A 50 -3.63 21.88 8.49
C THR A 50 -3.77 21.18 7.15
N ASP A 51 -4.38 19.99 7.15
CA ASP A 51 -4.55 19.22 5.90
C ASP A 51 -5.45 19.96 4.89
N SER A 52 -6.36 20.82 5.38
CA SER A 52 -7.19 21.71 4.54
C SER A 52 -6.34 22.78 3.87
N GLU A 53 -5.52 23.50 4.63
CA GLU A 53 -4.65 24.56 4.10
C GLU A 53 -3.62 24.01 3.12
N ILE A 54 -3.12 22.78 3.36
CA ILE A 54 -2.21 22.10 2.42
C ILE A 54 -2.97 21.72 1.14
N GLY A 55 -4.18 21.19 1.28
CA GLY A 55 -5.04 20.86 0.15
C GLY A 55 -5.33 22.10 -0.72
N GLU A 56 -5.74 23.19 -0.09
CA GLU A 56 -5.99 24.47 -0.77
C GLU A 56 -4.73 25.03 -1.44
N ALA A 57 -3.60 25.05 -0.75
CA ALA A 57 -2.35 25.59 -1.29
C ALA A 57 -1.80 24.77 -2.49
N LEU A 58 -2.10 23.48 -2.56
CA LEU A 58 -1.62 22.57 -3.61
C LEU A 58 -2.70 22.16 -4.62
N GLY A 59 -3.94 22.66 -4.47
CA GLY A 59 -5.07 22.27 -5.31
C GLY A 59 -5.47 20.79 -5.18
N LEU A 60 -5.31 20.20 -3.99
CA LEU A 60 -5.58 18.79 -3.71
C LEU A 60 -6.74 18.61 -2.72
N SER A 61 -7.37 17.43 -2.77
CA SER A 61 -8.28 17.02 -1.72
C SER A 61 -7.54 16.76 -0.39
N THR A 62 -8.16 17.11 0.73
CA THR A 62 -7.70 16.77 2.08
C THR A 62 -7.40 15.27 2.24
N ARG A 63 -8.22 14.42 1.61
CA ARG A 63 -8.05 12.97 1.56
C ARG A 63 -6.69 12.54 0.97
N THR A 64 -6.17 13.29 0.00
CA THR A 64 -4.86 13.02 -0.59
C THR A 64 -3.75 13.28 0.43
N VAL A 65 -3.81 14.44 1.11
CA VAL A 65 -2.86 14.81 2.17
C VAL A 65 -2.86 13.77 3.29
N GLU A 66 -4.04 13.36 3.74
CA GLU A 66 -4.20 12.30 4.74
C GLU A 66 -3.55 10.98 4.32
N ARG A 67 -3.71 10.56 3.06
CA ARG A 67 -3.13 9.31 2.55
C ARG A 67 -1.61 9.36 2.52
N VAL A 68 -1.03 10.47 2.06
CA VAL A 68 0.43 10.66 2.07
C VAL A 68 0.95 10.56 3.50
N ARG A 69 0.26 11.20 4.44
CA ARG A 69 0.61 11.15 5.85
C ARG A 69 0.48 9.74 6.46
N GLN A 70 -0.60 9.04 6.13
CA GLN A 70 -0.83 7.66 6.57
C GLN A 70 0.22 6.69 6.02
N HIS A 71 0.77 6.96 4.83
CA HIS A 71 1.76 6.09 4.20
C HIS A 71 3.17 6.29 4.81
N LEU A 72 3.51 7.52 5.21
CA LEU A 72 4.81 7.84 5.81
C LEU A 72 5.09 7.06 7.09
N VAL A 73 4.10 6.92 7.97
CA VAL A 73 4.31 6.33 9.30
C VAL A 73 4.67 4.84 9.26
N PRO A 74 3.97 3.97 8.51
CA PRO A 74 4.33 2.56 8.39
C PRO A 74 5.50 2.31 7.43
N GLU A 75 5.60 3.02 6.30
CA GLU A 75 6.52 2.66 5.21
C GLU A 75 7.80 3.51 5.18
N GLY A 76 7.79 4.68 5.83
CA GLY A 76 8.92 5.60 5.88
C GLY A 76 9.01 6.58 4.69
N LEU A 77 10.01 7.45 4.74
CA LEU A 77 10.19 8.59 3.82
C LEU A 77 10.44 8.15 2.37
N GLU A 78 11.41 7.26 2.15
CA GLU A 78 11.75 6.77 0.81
C GLU A 78 10.59 6.03 0.14
N ALA A 79 9.89 5.18 0.88
CA ALA A 79 8.74 4.46 0.35
C ALA A 79 7.57 5.40 0.03
N THR A 80 7.41 6.49 0.78
CA THR A 80 6.36 7.48 0.53
C THR A 80 6.65 8.36 -0.69
N LEU A 81 7.92 8.68 -0.92
CA LEU A 81 8.35 9.51 -2.04
C LEU A 81 8.42 8.73 -3.36
N ASN A 82 8.71 7.44 -3.31
CA ASN A 82 8.82 6.59 -4.49
C ASN A 82 7.50 5.85 -4.76
N ARG A 83 7.17 5.64 -6.03
CA ARG A 83 5.99 4.86 -6.39
C ARG A 83 6.18 3.41 -5.93
N ALA A 84 5.23 2.87 -5.18
CA ALA A 84 5.20 1.44 -4.86
C ALA A 84 5.29 0.64 -6.16
N LYS A 85 6.25 -0.29 -6.24
CA LYS A 85 6.30 -1.24 -7.36
C LYS A 85 4.98 -2.02 -7.33
N PRO A 86 4.27 -2.14 -8.47
CA PRO A 86 3.09 -3.00 -8.49
C PRO A 86 3.50 -4.38 -7.99
N PRO A 87 2.69 -5.02 -7.12
CA PRO A 87 3.00 -6.37 -6.66
C PRO A 87 3.27 -7.24 -7.90
N ARG A 88 4.42 -7.94 -7.89
CA ARG A 88 4.84 -8.78 -9.01
C ARG A 88 3.67 -9.64 -9.46
N VAL A 89 3.53 -9.73 -10.79
CA VAL A 89 2.51 -10.47 -11.53
C VAL A 89 2.16 -11.77 -10.80
N ARG A 90 0.86 -11.97 -10.57
CA ARG A 90 0.29 -13.18 -9.95
C ARG A 90 1.03 -14.41 -10.47
N SER A 91 1.61 -15.21 -9.56
CA SER A 91 2.09 -16.54 -9.92
C SER A 91 0.98 -17.27 -10.65
N ARG A 92 1.27 -17.87 -11.80
CA ARG A 92 0.30 -18.68 -12.52
C ARG A 92 -0.24 -19.74 -11.54
N VAL A 93 -1.54 -19.69 -11.28
CA VAL A 93 -2.22 -20.64 -10.37
C VAL A 93 -2.44 -21.98 -11.08
N ILE A 94 -2.36 -21.98 -12.42
CA ILE A 94 -2.56 -23.12 -13.30
C ILE A 94 -1.32 -23.21 -14.20
N ASP A 95 -0.73 -24.41 -14.30
CA ASP A 95 0.37 -24.67 -15.22
C ASP A 95 -0.11 -24.68 -16.69
N GLY A 96 0.83 -24.68 -17.64
CA GLY A 96 0.47 -24.64 -19.07
C GLY A 96 -0.26 -25.89 -19.56
N GLU A 97 -0.01 -27.05 -18.95
CA GLU A 97 -0.63 -28.33 -19.33
C GLU A 97 -2.10 -28.37 -18.90
N THR A 98 -2.38 -27.99 -17.66
CA THR A 98 -3.75 -27.87 -17.13
C THR A 98 -4.54 -26.80 -17.89
N GLU A 99 -3.90 -25.70 -18.30
CA GLU A 99 -4.53 -24.68 -19.16
C GLU A 99 -4.91 -25.26 -20.54
N ALA A 100 -4.02 -26.04 -21.16
CA ALA A 100 -4.30 -26.70 -22.43
C ALA A 100 -5.47 -27.70 -22.31
N HIS A 101 -5.53 -28.49 -21.24
CA HIS A 101 -6.64 -29.39 -20.96
C HIS A 101 -7.97 -28.64 -20.75
N LEU A 102 -7.94 -27.50 -20.06
CA LEU A 102 -9.12 -26.66 -19.87
C LEU A 102 -9.66 -26.11 -21.20
N ILE A 103 -8.76 -25.63 -22.07
CA ILE A 103 -9.12 -25.11 -23.40
C ILE A 103 -9.71 -26.21 -24.26
N ALA A 104 -9.07 -27.38 -24.31
CA ALA A 104 -9.57 -28.54 -25.05
C ALA A 104 -10.95 -28.98 -24.55
N LEU A 105 -11.15 -29.04 -23.24
CA LEU A 105 -12.44 -29.39 -22.64
C LEU A 105 -13.53 -28.36 -22.98
N ALA A 106 -13.23 -27.06 -22.88
CA ALA A 106 -14.17 -25.99 -23.20
C ALA A 106 -14.60 -25.97 -24.68
N GLY A 107 -13.79 -26.55 -25.58
CA GLY A 107 -14.12 -26.74 -26.99
C GLY A 107 -15.10 -27.88 -27.29
N THR A 108 -15.46 -28.68 -26.28
CA THR A 108 -16.44 -29.78 -26.42
C THR A 108 -17.84 -29.37 -25.96
N ASN A 109 -18.88 -30.16 -26.27
CA ASN A 109 -20.21 -29.94 -25.71
C ASN A 109 -20.24 -30.29 -24.21
N ALA A 110 -20.86 -29.41 -23.41
CA ALA A 110 -20.74 -29.46 -21.96
C ALA A 110 -21.35 -30.71 -21.32
N THR A 111 -22.52 -31.15 -21.79
CA THR A 111 -23.23 -32.38 -21.41
C THR A 111 -24.44 -32.59 -22.34
N ASP A 112 -25.03 -33.78 -22.38
CA ASP A 112 -26.28 -34.06 -23.12
C ASP A 112 -27.47 -33.18 -22.70
N VAL A 113 -27.45 -32.60 -21.49
CA VAL A 113 -28.56 -31.80 -20.93
C VAL A 113 -28.27 -30.29 -20.95
N ARG A 114 -27.02 -29.87 -21.18
CA ARG A 114 -26.65 -28.44 -21.20
C ARG A 114 -25.74 -28.10 -22.37
N SER A 115 -26.15 -27.09 -23.12
CA SER A 115 -25.47 -26.57 -24.32
C SER A 115 -24.26 -25.68 -24.03
N ARG A 116 -23.97 -25.30 -22.77
CA ARG A 116 -22.87 -24.37 -22.45
C ARG A 116 -22.09 -24.77 -21.20
N TRP A 117 -20.77 -24.68 -21.29
CA TRP A 117 -19.88 -24.80 -20.15
C TRP A 117 -20.08 -23.63 -19.18
N THR A 118 -20.20 -23.94 -17.89
CA THR A 118 -20.05 -22.94 -16.82
C THR A 118 -18.73 -23.18 -16.11
N LEU A 119 -18.11 -22.14 -15.53
CA LEU A 119 -16.86 -22.28 -14.78
C LEU A 119 -16.92 -23.36 -13.69
N ARG A 120 -18.09 -23.52 -13.05
CA ARG A 120 -18.32 -24.58 -12.06
C ARG A 120 -18.28 -25.98 -12.67
N LEU A 121 -18.90 -26.17 -13.84
CA LEU A 121 -18.91 -27.45 -14.56
C LEU A 121 -17.52 -27.79 -15.09
N LEU A 122 -16.81 -26.81 -15.67
CA LEU A 122 -15.43 -27.01 -16.11
C LEU A 122 -14.53 -27.38 -14.94
N ARG A 123 -14.62 -26.67 -13.81
CA ARG A 123 -13.87 -27.03 -12.59
C ARG A 123 -14.19 -28.44 -12.13
N GLN A 124 -15.47 -28.79 -12.03
CA GLN A 124 -15.87 -30.12 -11.59
C GLN A 124 -15.33 -31.20 -12.53
N ARG A 125 -15.44 -30.97 -13.84
CA ARG A 125 -14.98 -31.91 -14.85
C ARG A 125 -13.45 -32.04 -14.89
N MET A 126 -12.72 -30.95 -14.71
CA MET A 126 -11.25 -30.96 -14.56
C MET A 126 -10.80 -31.73 -13.31
N VAL A 127 -11.59 -31.69 -12.23
CA VAL A 127 -11.34 -32.51 -11.02
C VAL A 127 -11.68 -33.99 -11.26
N GLU A 128 -12.80 -34.29 -11.94
CA GLU A 128 -13.18 -35.66 -12.32
C GLU A 128 -12.15 -36.32 -13.23
N LEU A 129 -11.56 -35.56 -14.15
CA LEU A 129 -10.51 -36.02 -15.07
C LEU A 129 -9.12 -36.02 -14.43
N GLY A 130 -8.99 -35.59 -13.17
CA GLY A 130 -7.72 -35.62 -12.43
C GLY A 130 -6.73 -34.50 -12.76
N TYR A 131 -7.08 -33.56 -13.64
CA TYR A 131 -6.21 -32.45 -14.03
C TYR A 131 -6.02 -31.40 -12.93
N VAL A 132 -6.96 -31.30 -11.98
CA VAL A 132 -6.86 -30.36 -10.85
C VAL A 132 -7.27 -31.05 -9.56
N ALA A 133 -6.48 -30.87 -8.49
CA ALA A 133 -6.85 -31.35 -7.17
C ALA A 133 -8.13 -30.67 -6.66
N ARG A 134 -8.99 -31.41 -5.94
CA ARG A 134 -10.16 -30.84 -5.27
C ARG A 134 -9.70 -29.90 -4.15
N GLN A 135 -9.53 -28.62 -4.47
CA GLN A 135 -9.18 -27.59 -3.50
C GLN A 135 -10.41 -27.27 -2.63
N ARG A 136 -10.29 -27.44 -1.31
CA ARG A 136 -11.21 -26.81 -0.32
C ARG A 136 -10.85 -25.33 -0.30
N THR A 137 -11.82 -24.44 -0.52
CA THR A 137 -11.57 -23.00 -0.61
C THR A 137 -11.18 -22.45 0.77
N GLU A 138 -9.91 -22.52 1.15
CA GLU A 138 -9.37 -21.63 2.18
C GLU A 138 -8.89 -20.36 1.48
N VAL A 139 -9.51 -19.23 1.85
CA VAL A 139 -9.05 -17.92 1.41
C VAL A 139 -7.72 -17.67 2.11
N SER A 140 -6.62 -17.95 1.42
CA SER A 140 -5.29 -17.48 1.81
C SER A 140 -5.35 -15.97 1.89
N ARG A 141 -5.60 -15.43 3.09
CA ARG A 141 -5.38 -14.02 3.39
C ARG A 141 -3.89 -13.80 3.21
N ASN A 142 -3.50 -13.28 2.05
CA ASN A 142 -2.14 -12.81 1.77
C ASN A 142 -1.71 -11.90 2.93
N ARG A 143 -0.97 -12.45 3.89
CA ARG A 143 -0.35 -11.67 4.95
C ARG A 143 0.88 -11.04 4.31
N HIS A 144 0.91 -9.71 4.28
CA HIS A 144 2.00 -8.95 3.71
C HIS A 144 3.30 -9.33 4.44
N PRO A 145 4.42 -9.58 3.73
CA PRO A 145 5.71 -9.80 4.37
C PRO A 145 6.25 -8.45 4.85
N SER A 146 5.81 -8.00 6.02
CA SER A 146 6.33 -6.80 6.69
C SER A 146 6.62 -7.04 8.18
N GLU A 147 7.04 -8.26 8.52
CA GLU A 147 7.49 -8.61 9.87
C GLU A 147 8.98 -8.98 9.82
N SER A 148 9.82 -8.03 9.43
CA SER A 148 11.24 -8.12 9.74
C SER A 148 11.46 -7.59 11.18
N PRO A 149 12.02 -8.38 12.12
CA PRO A 149 12.14 -7.99 13.52
C PRO A 149 13.05 -6.77 13.77
N ASP A 150 14.01 -6.53 12.86
CA ASP A 150 15.04 -5.48 12.98
C ASP A 150 14.66 -4.17 12.30
N GLN A 151 13.41 -3.75 12.44
CA GLN A 151 12.96 -2.50 11.85
C GLN A 151 12.90 -1.39 12.92
N PRO A 152 13.79 -0.36 12.86
CA PRO A 152 13.98 0.65 13.91
C PRO A 152 12.78 1.60 14.12
N TYR A 153 11.69 1.45 13.35
CA TYR A 153 10.58 2.39 13.33
C TYR A 153 9.62 2.29 14.54
N ARG A 154 9.69 1.23 15.34
CA ARG A 154 8.86 1.10 16.57
C ARG A 154 9.24 2.12 17.66
N ARG A 155 10.42 2.74 17.61
CA ARG A 155 10.82 3.78 18.59
C ARG A 155 10.15 5.15 18.39
N ARG A 156 9.56 5.45 17.22
CA ARG A 156 8.89 6.76 16.99
C ARG A 156 7.48 6.86 17.59
N ILE A 157 6.81 5.73 17.88
CA ILE A 157 5.54 5.72 18.65
C ILE A 157 5.80 5.76 20.17
N ALA A 158 6.92 5.21 20.64
CA ALA A 158 7.23 5.11 22.07
C ALA A 158 7.69 6.42 22.72
N HIS A 159 8.31 7.35 21.98
CA HIS A 159 8.77 8.61 22.60
C HIS A 159 7.62 9.60 22.91
N HIS A 160 6.40 9.35 22.43
CA HIS A 160 5.24 10.20 22.72
C HIS A 160 4.45 9.77 23.98
N ALA A 161 4.59 8.53 24.45
CA ALA A 161 3.81 8.03 25.59
C ALA A 161 4.38 8.43 26.97
N GLU A 162 5.68 8.70 27.08
CA GLU A 162 6.33 8.94 28.38
C GLU A 162 6.38 10.41 28.82
N ARG A 163 6.16 11.39 27.93
CA ARG A 163 6.17 12.82 28.32
C ARG A 163 4.81 13.41 28.71
N ARG A 164 3.71 12.65 28.58
CA ARG A 164 2.38 13.06 29.12
C ARG A 164 2.20 12.76 30.62
N ARG A 165 3.19 12.16 31.31
CA ARG A 165 3.12 11.91 32.76
C ARG A 165 3.77 12.98 33.64
N LEU A 166 4.39 14.01 33.07
CA LEU A 166 5.10 15.05 33.84
C LEU A 166 4.46 16.45 33.78
N HIS A 167 3.33 16.63 33.10
CA HIS A 167 2.72 17.97 32.92
C HIS A 167 1.24 18.04 33.36
N THR A 168 0.87 17.23 34.35
CA THR A 168 -0.37 17.37 35.13
C THR A 168 -0.05 17.20 36.62
N ARG A 169 0.82 18.07 37.12
CA ARG A 169 0.91 18.44 38.55
C ARG A 169 1.72 19.73 38.64
N LEU A 170 1.00 20.84 38.50
CA LEU A 170 1.12 22.16 39.13
C LEU A 170 -0.12 22.94 38.66
#